data_AF-A0A2N2SR99-F1
#
_entry.id   AF-A0A2N2SR99-F1
#
_cell.length_a   1.000
_cell.length_b   1.000
_cell.length_c   1.000
_cell.angle_alpha   90.00
_cell.angle_beta   90.00
_cell.angle_gamma   90.00
#
_symmetry.space_group_name_H-M   'P 1'
#
loop_
_entity.id
_entity.type
_entity.pdbx_description
1 polymer ?
#
loop_
_entity_poly.entity_id
_entity_poly.type
_entity_poly.pdbx_seq_one_letter_code
_entity_poly.pdbx_strand_id
1 'polypeptide(L)'
;MSVGLKQELIKACFDHQLGDAGGEMVMNILRTSADERTVETTRTLMKSRGLEKLSKEIEQRIQTEVKELISVGAEKAHAGDFDGAVAEMMNAARKMPGNPHVLFNAALALLRHIEHRGWNEAFARQARALIERARKLAPTSNRLSAITEFMHGLIKRYGIRPERVMDSADKAALFRRANARK
;
A
#
# COMPACT_ATOMS: atom_id res chain seq x y z
N MET A 1 -16.03 -3.14 11.03
CA MET A 1 -15.64 -4.10 12.10
C MET A 1 -14.23 -3.77 12.56
N SER A 2 -14.04 -3.57 13.88
CA SER A 2 -12.73 -3.25 14.46
C SER A 2 -11.76 -4.44 14.38
N VAL A 3 -10.46 -4.18 14.49
CA VAL A 3 -9.43 -5.23 14.50
C VAL A 3 -9.63 -6.19 15.68
N GLY A 4 -9.91 -5.67 16.87
CA GLY A 4 -10.17 -6.48 18.05
C GLY A 4 -11.34 -7.46 17.85
N LEU A 5 -12.45 -6.98 17.27
CA LEU A 5 -13.61 -7.82 16.98
C LEU A 5 -13.30 -8.89 15.92
N LYS A 6 -12.48 -8.58 14.91
CA LYS A 6 -12.00 -9.57 13.94
C LYS A 6 -11.16 -10.66 14.62
N GLN A 7 -10.28 -10.29 15.54
CA GLN A 7 -9.42 -11.23 16.27
C GLN A 7 -10.21 -12.11 17.25
N GLU A 8 -11.24 -11.56 17.90
CA GLU A 8 -12.17 -12.33 18.74
C GLU A 8 -12.97 -13.33 17.92
N LEU A 9 -13.45 -12.94 16.75
CA LEU A 9 -14.17 -13.85 15.86
C LEU A 9 -13.24 -14.95 15.31
N ILE A 10 -11.98 -14.64 14.99
CA ILE A 10 -10.96 -15.64 14.63
C ILE A 10 -10.78 -16.67 15.75
N LYS A 11 -10.69 -16.21 17.02
CA LYS A 11 -10.62 -17.12 18.17
C LYS A 11 -11.81 -18.07 18.20
N ALA A 12 -13.03 -17.51 18.11
CA ALA A 12 -14.25 -18.29 18.11
C ALA A 12 -14.30 -19.30 16.95
N CYS A 13 -13.88 -18.92 15.74
CA CYS A 13 -13.81 -19.84 14.61
C CYS A 13 -12.94 -21.06 14.92
N PHE A 14 -11.74 -20.85 15.49
CA PHE A 14 -10.86 -21.97 15.84
C PHE A 14 -11.36 -22.79 17.03
N ASP A 15 -12.00 -22.15 18.01
CA ASP A 15 -12.58 -22.82 19.19
C ASP A 15 -13.77 -23.72 18.79
N HIS A 16 -14.44 -23.41 17.67
CA HIS A 16 -15.60 -24.15 17.16
C HIS A 16 -15.32 -24.98 15.89
N GLN A 17 -14.06 -25.35 15.63
CA GLN A 17 -13.64 -26.18 14.47
C GLN A 17 -13.95 -25.57 13.08
N LEU A 18 -14.20 -24.26 13.00
CA LEU A 18 -14.40 -23.52 11.76
C LEU A 18 -13.06 -22.97 11.23
N GLY A 19 -12.07 -23.86 11.10
CA GLY A 19 -10.69 -23.50 10.77
C GLY A 19 -10.53 -22.75 9.45
N ASP A 20 -11.28 -23.15 8.41
CA ASP A 20 -11.23 -22.52 7.09
C ASP A 20 -11.73 -21.07 7.12
N ALA A 21 -12.86 -20.83 7.81
CA ALA A 21 -13.39 -19.48 8.00
C ALA A 21 -12.43 -18.61 8.82
N GLY A 22 -11.82 -19.17 9.87
CA GLY A 22 -10.79 -18.49 10.66
C GLY A 22 -9.54 -18.15 9.82
N GLY A 23 -9.10 -19.05 8.96
CA GLY A 23 -7.98 -18.85 8.04
C GLY A 23 -8.24 -17.73 7.03
N GLU A 24 -9.42 -17.70 6.41
CA GLU A 24 -9.80 -16.63 5.46
C GLU A 24 -9.89 -15.26 6.17
N MET A 25 -10.36 -15.22 7.41
CA MET A 25 -10.37 -14.00 8.21
C MET A 25 -8.95 -13.50 8.53
N VAL A 26 -8.04 -14.39 8.92
CA VAL A 26 -6.62 -14.05 9.10
C VAL A 26 -6.06 -13.50 7.80
N MET A 27 -6.28 -14.18 6.67
CA MET A 27 -5.80 -13.74 5.37
C MET A 27 -6.29 -12.33 5.05
N ASN A 28 -7.57 -12.04 5.29
CA ASN A 28 -8.14 -10.71 5.09
C ASN A 28 -7.50 -9.65 6.00
N ILE A 29 -7.24 -9.96 7.27
CA ILE A 29 -6.49 -9.06 8.16
C ILE A 29 -5.11 -8.77 7.56
N LEU A 30 -4.35 -9.80 7.20
CA LEU A 30 -3.00 -9.64 6.68
C LEU A 30 -2.95 -8.86 5.36
N ARG A 31 -3.95 -9.00 4.47
CA ARG A 31 -4.06 -8.21 3.24
C ARG A 31 -4.40 -6.74 3.48
N THR A 32 -5.22 -6.46 4.50
CA THR A 32 -5.85 -5.14 4.69
C THR A 32 -5.27 -4.29 5.82
N SER A 33 -4.45 -4.87 6.69
CA SER A 33 -3.89 -4.17 7.85
C SER A 33 -3.03 -2.99 7.44
N ALA A 34 -3.37 -1.81 7.97
CA ALA A 34 -2.66 -0.56 7.71
C ALA A 34 -1.51 -0.31 8.72
N ASP A 35 -1.28 -1.24 9.64
CA ASP A 35 -0.27 -1.14 10.69
C ASP A 35 0.37 -2.52 10.99
N GLU A 36 1.66 -2.50 11.29
CA GLU A 36 2.46 -3.70 11.56
C GLU A 36 2.06 -4.39 12.87
N ARG A 37 1.54 -3.62 13.84
CA ARG A 37 1.11 -4.15 15.14
C ARG A 37 -0.09 -5.09 15.01
N THR A 38 -1.06 -4.77 14.15
CA THR A 38 -2.20 -5.65 13.87
C THR A 38 -1.74 -6.97 13.26
N VAL A 39 -0.77 -6.94 12.35
CA VAL A 39 -0.18 -8.14 11.76
C VAL A 39 0.51 -8.98 12.84
N GLU A 40 1.35 -8.36 13.66
CA GLU A 40 2.11 -9.05 14.72
C GLU A 40 1.21 -9.66 15.80
N THR A 41 0.19 -8.91 16.25
CA THR A 41 -0.77 -9.43 17.23
C THR A 41 -1.60 -10.59 16.67
N THR A 42 -1.94 -10.55 15.39
CA THR A 42 -2.65 -11.66 14.71
C THR A 42 -1.75 -12.89 14.60
N ARG A 43 -0.46 -12.71 14.28
CA ARG A 43 0.54 -13.79 14.26
C ARG A 43 0.74 -14.42 15.64
N THR A 44 0.85 -13.59 16.67
CA THR A 44 0.97 -14.02 18.07
C THR A 44 -0.26 -14.83 18.50
N LEU A 45 -1.46 -14.39 18.11
CA LEU A 45 -2.70 -15.11 18.34
C LEU A 45 -2.70 -16.49 17.67
N MET A 46 -2.29 -16.60 16.41
CA MET A 46 -2.22 -17.90 15.74
C MET A 46 -1.20 -18.83 16.39
N LYS A 47 -0.04 -18.30 16.78
CA LYS A 47 1.01 -19.06 17.45
C LYS A 47 0.55 -19.63 18.79
N SER A 48 -0.14 -18.84 19.61
CA SER A 48 -0.63 -19.30 20.92
C SER A 48 -1.68 -20.42 20.84
N ARG A 49 -2.26 -20.63 19.65
CA ARG A 49 -3.21 -21.69 19.34
C ARG A 49 -2.59 -22.88 18.60
N GLY A 50 -1.26 -22.92 18.45
CA GLY A 50 -0.57 -23.99 17.71
C GLY A 50 -0.72 -23.91 16.18
N LEU A 51 -1.24 -22.80 15.65
CA LEU A 51 -1.53 -22.61 14.22
C LEU A 51 -0.37 -21.93 13.46
N GLU A 52 0.86 -22.10 13.95
CA GLU A 52 2.03 -21.45 13.35
C GLU A 52 2.26 -21.88 11.89
N LYS A 53 2.04 -23.17 11.58
CA LYS A 53 2.14 -23.69 10.21
C LYS A 53 1.14 -23.01 9.27
N LEU A 54 -0.13 -22.95 9.68
CA LEU A 54 -1.20 -22.28 8.91
C LEU A 54 -0.90 -20.79 8.71
N SER A 55 -0.41 -20.10 9.75
CA SER A 55 0.00 -18.69 9.64
C SER A 55 1.06 -18.50 8.56
N LYS A 56 2.08 -19.37 8.51
CA LYS A 56 3.15 -19.32 7.49
C LYS A 56 2.62 -19.61 6.09
N GLU A 57 1.72 -20.58 5.94
CA GLU A 57 1.08 -20.90 4.66
C GLU A 57 0.26 -19.73 4.12
N ILE A 58 -0.53 -19.07 4.99
CA ILE A 58 -1.30 -17.87 4.62
C ILE A 58 -0.35 -16.74 4.18
N GLU A 59 0.71 -16.48 4.94
CA GLU A 59 1.71 -15.45 4.59
C GLU A 59 2.38 -15.75 3.23
N GLN A 60 2.76 -17.00 2.97
CA GLN A 60 3.35 -17.41 1.70
C GLN A 60 2.36 -17.23 0.53
N ARG A 61 1.09 -17.56 0.72
CA ARG A 61 0.04 -17.34 -0.28
C ARG A 61 -0.12 -15.86 -0.60
N ILE A 62 -0.14 -15.01 0.43
CA ILE A 62 -0.19 -13.55 0.26
C ILE A 62 1.04 -13.03 -0.49
N GLN A 63 2.24 -13.50 -0.14
CA GLN A 63 3.47 -13.09 -0.82
C GLN A 63 3.47 -13.48 -2.30
N THR A 64 2.93 -14.66 -2.62
CA THR A 64 2.79 -15.15 -4.00
C THR A 64 1.80 -14.29 -4.78
N GLU A 65 0.62 -14.03 -4.23
CA GLU A 65 -0.39 -13.15 -4.84
C GLU A 65 0.16 -11.73 -5.09
N VAL A 66 0.93 -11.18 -4.15
CA VAL A 66 1.59 -9.88 -4.30
C VAL A 66 2.59 -9.88 -5.45
N LYS A 67 3.42 -10.93 -5.58
CA LYS A 67 4.39 -11.04 -6.67
C LYS A 67 3.70 -11.11 -8.03
N GLU A 68 2.67 -11.94 -8.15
CA GLU A 68 1.89 -12.08 -9.40
C GLU A 68 1.26 -10.75 -9.80
N LEU A 69 0.56 -10.09 -8.88
CA LEU A 69 -0.06 -8.79 -9.13
C LEU A 69 0.98 -7.76 -9.63
N ILE A 70 2.14 -7.67 -8.96
CA ILE A 70 3.21 -6.74 -9.34
C ILE A 70 3.81 -7.09 -10.71
N SER A 71 4.04 -8.37 -11.01
CA SER A 71 4.64 -8.80 -12.28
C SER A 71 3.82 -8.34 -13.47
N VAL A 72 2.50 -8.56 -13.43
CA VAL A 72 1.59 -8.17 -14.52
C VAL A 72 1.65 -6.67 -14.80
N GLY A 73 1.64 -5.84 -13.75
CA GLY A 73 1.77 -4.38 -13.92
C GLY A 73 3.15 -3.95 -14.44
N ALA A 74 4.22 -4.60 -13.97
CA ALA A 74 5.57 -4.32 -14.42
C ALA A 74 5.78 -4.70 -15.90
N GLU A 75 5.31 -5.86 -16.33
CA GLU A 75 5.37 -6.34 -17.71
C GLU A 75 4.68 -5.36 -18.67
N LYS A 76 3.49 -4.88 -18.32
CA LYS A 76 2.79 -3.85 -19.09
C LYS A 76 3.58 -2.55 -19.20
N ALA A 77 4.15 -2.07 -18.10
CA ALA A 77 4.98 -0.87 -18.13
C ALA A 77 6.24 -1.06 -19.00
N HIS A 78 6.87 -2.24 -18.94
CA HIS A 78 8.02 -2.60 -19.78
C HIS A 78 7.65 -2.65 -21.27
N ALA A 79 6.45 -3.10 -21.61
CA ALA A 79 5.92 -3.09 -22.97
C ALA A 79 5.46 -1.70 -23.46
N GLY A 80 5.55 -0.67 -22.61
CA GLY A 80 5.07 0.69 -22.93
C GLY A 80 3.55 0.87 -22.77
N ASP A 81 2.83 -0.14 -22.29
CA ASP A 81 1.42 -0.08 -21.91
C ASP A 81 1.27 0.56 -20.52
N PHE A 82 1.53 1.88 -20.44
CA PHE A 82 1.45 2.61 -19.18
C PHE A 82 0.02 2.72 -18.64
N ASP A 83 -0.99 2.79 -19.52
CA ASP A 83 -2.39 2.84 -19.11
C ASP A 83 -2.81 1.51 -18.48
N GLY A 84 -2.46 0.38 -19.10
CA GLY A 84 -2.68 -0.94 -18.53
C GLY A 84 -1.88 -1.18 -17.25
N ALA A 85 -0.63 -0.71 -17.18
CA ALA A 85 0.17 -0.81 -15.96
C ALA A 85 -0.50 -0.08 -14.78
N VAL A 86 -1.04 1.12 -15.02
CA VAL A 86 -1.82 1.87 -14.02
C VAL A 86 -3.07 1.09 -13.63
N ALA A 87 -3.83 0.57 -14.59
CA ALA A 87 -5.05 -0.19 -14.32
C ALA A 87 -4.78 -1.40 -13.41
N GLU A 88 -3.76 -2.20 -13.73
CA GLU A 88 -3.39 -3.39 -12.97
C GLU A 88 -2.86 -3.05 -11.58
N MET A 89 -2.00 -2.04 -11.47
CA MET A 89 -1.44 -1.67 -10.17
C MET A 89 -2.45 -1.01 -9.25
N MET A 90 -3.39 -0.24 -9.79
CA MET A 90 -4.50 0.27 -8.99
C MET A 90 -5.45 -0.84 -8.54
N ASN A 91 -5.62 -1.89 -9.35
CA ASN A 91 -6.35 -3.10 -8.93
C ASN A 91 -5.62 -3.82 -7.80
N ALA A 92 -4.30 -4.03 -7.93
CA ALA A 92 -3.48 -4.62 -6.90
C ALA A 92 -3.55 -3.82 -5.58
N ALA A 93 -3.47 -2.49 -5.64
CA ALA A 93 -3.55 -1.62 -4.46
C ALA A 93 -4.92 -1.65 -3.76
N ARG A 94 -6.00 -1.99 -4.48
CA ARG A 94 -7.33 -2.24 -3.88
C ARG A 94 -7.40 -3.60 -3.20
N LYS A 95 -6.79 -4.64 -3.79
CA LYS A 95 -6.75 -5.99 -3.22
C LYS A 95 -5.82 -6.10 -2.00
N MET A 96 -4.70 -5.37 -2.04
CA MET A 96 -3.62 -5.43 -1.06
C MET A 96 -3.32 -4.04 -0.45
N PRO A 97 -4.31 -3.36 0.16
CA PRO A 97 -4.15 -1.99 0.61
C PRO A 97 -3.20 -1.84 1.81
N GLY A 98 -2.90 -2.93 2.51
CA GLY A 98 -1.94 -3.00 3.62
C GLY A 98 -0.51 -3.37 3.22
N ASN A 99 -0.24 -3.62 1.94
CA ASN A 99 1.08 -4.07 1.49
C ASN A 99 1.91 -2.89 0.93
N PRO A 100 3.01 -2.48 1.59
CA PRO A 100 3.81 -1.35 1.13
C PRO A 100 4.45 -1.56 -0.25
N HIS A 101 4.81 -2.80 -0.62
CA HIS A 101 5.39 -3.08 -1.94
C HIS A 101 4.37 -2.83 -3.05
N VAL A 102 3.12 -3.24 -2.86
CA VAL A 102 2.04 -2.98 -3.83
C VAL A 102 1.78 -1.49 -3.95
N LEU A 103 1.72 -0.76 -2.83
CA LEU A 103 1.53 0.70 -2.84
C LEU A 103 2.68 1.44 -3.55
N PHE A 104 3.93 1.04 -3.32
CA PHE A 104 5.09 1.60 -4.02
C PHE A 104 5.03 1.34 -5.53
N ASN A 105 4.67 0.13 -5.97
CA ASN A 105 4.59 -0.18 -7.40
C ASN A 105 3.41 0.53 -8.07
N ALA A 106 2.28 0.71 -7.38
CA ALA A 106 1.16 1.51 -7.89
C ALA A 106 1.49 3.00 -8.02
N ALA A 107 2.18 3.57 -7.02
CA ALA A 107 2.70 4.92 -7.15
C ALA A 107 3.69 5.02 -8.33
N LEU A 108 4.59 4.05 -8.49
CA LEU A 108 5.55 4.03 -9.59
C LEU A 108 4.88 3.97 -10.96
N ALA A 109 3.85 3.13 -11.13
CA ALA A 109 3.09 3.04 -12.39
C ALA A 109 2.46 4.39 -12.77
N LEU A 110 1.85 5.10 -11.81
CA LEU A 110 1.29 6.44 -12.02
C LEU A 110 2.38 7.46 -12.41
N LEU A 111 3.54 7.42 -11.76
CA LEU A 111 4.65 8.33 -12.05
C LEU A 111 5.29 8.03 -13.42
N ARG A 112 5.43 6.75 -13.79
CA ARG A 112 5.90 6.34 -15.13
C ARG A 112 4.92 6.75 -16.22
N HIS A 113 3.61 6.65 -15.95
CA HIS A 113 2.61 7.20 -16.86
C HIS A 113 2.83 8.70 -17.08
N ILE A 114 2.98 9.49 -16.01
CA ILE A 114 3.26 10.94 -16.10
C ILE A 114 4.55 11.24 -16.86
N GLU A 115 5.60 10.44 -16.63
CA GLU A 115 6.89 10.59 -17.30
C GLU A 115 6.79 10.44 -18.82
N HIS A 116 5.99 9.48 -19.29
CA HIS A 116 5.91 9.09 -20.70
C HIS A 116 4.71 9.69 -21.46
N ARG A 117 3.62 10.03 -20.77
CA ARG A 117 2.36 10.51 -21.37
C ARG A 117 2.06 11.98 -21.09
N GLY A 118 2.88 12.65 -20.28
CA GLY A 118 2.68 14.04 -19.91
C GLY A 118 2.07 14.22 -18.53
N TRP A 119 2.07 15.46 -18.06
CA TRP A 119 1.60 15.77 -16.71
C TRP A 119 0.11 15.47 -16.51
N ASN A 120 -0.19 14.66 -15.50
CA ASN A 120 -1.55 14.38 -15.04
C ASN A 120 -1.64 14.66 -13.53
N GLU A 121 -2.35 15.72 -13.18
CA GLU A 121 -2.45 16.17 -11.79
C GLU A 121 -3.20 15.17 -10.89
N ALA A 122 -4.21 14.47 -11.42
CA ALA A 122 -4.93 13.45 -10.66
C ALA A 122 -4.01 12.26 -10.32
N PHE A 123 -3.22 11.80 -11.30
CA PHE A 123 -2.25 10.73 -11.08
C PHE A 123 -1.15 11.14 -10.12
N ALA A 124 -0.67 12.38 -10.20
CA ALA A 124 0.35 12.90 -9.30
C ALA A 124 -0.16 12.93 -7.84
N ARG A 125 -1.40 13.40 -7.62
CA ARG A 125 -2.04 13.37 -6.28
C ARG A 125 -2.24 11.95 -5.77
N GLN A 126 -2.67 11.03 -6.64
CA GLN A 126 -2.88 9.64 -6.27
C GLN A 126 -1.57 8.92 -5.93
N ALA A 127 -0.51 9.13 -6.71
CA ALA A 127 0.83 8.61 -6.42
C ALA A 127 1.31 9.10 -5.04
N ARG A 128 1.14 10.39 -4.74
CA ARG A 128 1.48 10.96 -3.43
C ARG A 128 0.73 10.31 -2.29
N ALA A 129 -0.59 10.13 -2.42
CA ALA A 129 -1.41 9.47 -1.40
C ALA A 129 -0.97 8.02 -1.15
N LEU A 130 -0.57 7.28 -2.19
CA LEU A 130 -0.02 5.94 -2.07
C LEU A 130 1.35 5.92 -1.38
N ILE A 131 2.24 6.87 -1.72
CA ILE A 131 3.55 7.04 -1.08
C ILE A 131 3.39 7.33 0.41
N GLU A 132 2.48 8.21 0.80
CA GLU A 132 2.25 8.53 2.22
C GLU A 132 1.65 7.35 3.00
N ARG A 133 0.79 6.55 2.37
CA ARG A 133 0.34 5.29 2.99
C ARG A 133 1.49 4.29 3.14
N ALA A 134 2.32 4.12 2.11
CA ALA A 134 3.48 3.24 2.17
C ALA A 134 4.50 3.70 3.22
N ARG A 135 4.69 5.02 3.40
CA ARG A 135 5.53 5.61 4.46
C ARG A 135 5.07 5.19 5.86
N LYS A 136 3.76 5.18 6.12
CA LYS A 136 3.20 4.75 7.42
C LYS A 136 3.46 3.27 7.69
N LEU A 137 3.42 2.45 6.64
CA LEU A 137 3.62 1.00 6.71
C LEU A 137 5.10 0.58 6.76
N ALA A 138 5.97 1.31 6.07
CA ALA A 138 7.39 0.96 5.93
C ALA A 138 8.26 2.24 5.97
N PRO A 139 8.35 2.92 7.12
CA PRO A 139 9.01 4.23 7.25
C PRO A 139 10.51 4.21 6.97
N THR A 140 11.16 3.07 7.17
CA THR A 140 12.61 2.87 6.98
C THR A 140 12.96 2.30 5.59
N SER A 141 11.99 2.19 4.68
CA SER A 141 12.23 1.59 3.36
C SER A 141 13.05 2.49 2.45
N ASN A 142 14.16 1.99 1.90
CA ASN A 142 14.96 2.70 0.90
C ASN A 142 14.16 3.07 -0.37
N ARG A 143 13.10 2.31 -0.70
CA ARG A 143 12.19 2.62 -1.81
C ARG A 143 11.47 3.96 -1.64
N LEU A 144 11.24 4.36 -0.39
CA LEU A 144 10.55 5.61 -0.08
C LEU A 144 11.35 6.83 -0.55
N SER A 145 12.67 6.85 -0.35
CA SER A 145 13.52 7.95 -0.83
C SER A 145 13.49 8.01 -2.36
N ALA A 146 13.78 6.88 -3.01
CA ALA A 146 13.86 6.80 -4.47
C ALA A 146 12.56 7.24 -5.16
N ILE A 147 11.39 6.78 -4.69
CA ILE A 147 10.11 7.15 -5.32
C ILE A 147 9.73 8.61 -5.05
N THR A 148 10.09 9.15 -3.88
CA THR A 148 9.86 10.55 -3.54
C THR A 148 10.73 11.46 -4.40
N GLU A 149 12.00 11.11 -4.59
CA GLU A 149 12.93 11.80 -5.49
C GLU A 149 12.44 11.77 -6.93
N PHE A 150 11.97 10.61 -7.42
CA PHE A 150 11.43 10.49 -8.77
C PHE A 150 10.22 11.42 -8.98
N MET A 151 9.30 11.45 -8.02
CA MET A 151 8.15 12.36 -8.06
C MET A 151 8.58 13.84 -8.07
N HIS A 152 9.53 14.22 -7.22
CA HIS A 152 10.07 15.59 -7.21
C HIS A 152 10.74 15.97 -8.54
N GLY A 153 11.47 15.03 -9.15
CA GLY A 153 12.05 15.20 -10.47
C GLY A 153 11.00 15.52 -11.54
N LEU A 154 9.89 14.80 -11.54
CA LEU A 154 8.76 15.05 -12.46
C LEU A 154 8.11 16.42 -12.21
N ILE A 155 7.85 16.78 -10.94
CA ILE A 155 7.30 18.10 -10.59
C ILE A 155 8.18 19.23 -11.14
N LYS A 156 9.50 19.12 -10.95
CA LYS A 156 10.47 20.10 -11.45
C LYS A 156 10.50 20.13 -12.98
N ARG A 157 10.56 18.95 -13.63
CA ARG A 157 10.62 18.82 -15.09
C ARG A 157 9.41 19.47 -15.79
N TYR A 158 8.23 19.33 -15.21
CA TYR A 158 6.99 19.90 -15.75
C TYR A 158 6.67 21.32 -15.23
N GLY A 159 7.57 21.95 -14.45
CA GLY A 159 7.37 23.31 -13.94
C GLY A 159 6.17 23.45 -12.99
N ILE A 160 5.82 22.38 -12.28
CA ILE A 160 4.62 22.34 -11.44
C ILE A 160 4.95 22.90 -10.05
N ARG A 161 4.06 23.76 -9.55
CA ARG A 161 4.11 24.22 -8.16
C ARG A 161 3.75 23.06 -7.22
N PRO A 162 4.61 22.67 -6.25
CA PRO A 162 4.39 21.51 -5.38
C PRO A 162 3.01 21.50 -4.70
N GLU A 163 2.48 22.67 -4.37
CA GLU A 163 1.18 22.85 -3.72
C GLU A 163 0.02 22.29 -4.54
N ARG A 164 0.14 22.20 -5.87
CA ARG A 164 -0.92 21.62 -6.72
C ARG A 164 -1.09 20.12 -6.50
N VAL A 165 -0.01 19.46 -6.12
CA VAL A 165 -0.01 18.01 -5.86
C VAL A 165 -0.27 17.71 -4.38
N MET A 166 -0.37 18.75 -3.55
CA MET A 166 -0.64 18.62 -2.13
C MET A 166 -2.13 18.39 -1.83
N ASP A 167 -2.42 17.56 -0.83
CA ASP A 167 -3.77 17.46 -0.31
C ASP A 167 -4.13 18.69 0.55
N SER A 168 -5.41 18.81 0.90
CA SER A 168 -5.93 19.95 1.68
C SER A 168 -5.34 20.04 3.08
N ALA A 169 -5.03 18.92 3.73
CA ALA A 169 -4.46 18.88 5.08
C ALA A 169 -2.99 19.32 5.08
N ASP A 170 -2.23 18.91 4.05
CA ASP A 170 -0.85 19.30 3.84
C ASP A 170 -0.71 20.78 3.51
N LYS A 171 -1.62 21.32 2.69
CA LYS A 171 -1.69 22.77 2.44
C LYS A 171 -1.90 23.54 3.75
N ALA A 172 -2.86 23.11 4.57
CA ALA A 172 -3.15 23.75 5.85
C ALA A 172 -1.98 23.67 6.84
N ALA A 173 -1.21 22.58 6.85
CA ALA A 173 0.01 22.46 7.64
C ALA A 173 1.12 23.42 7.15
N LEU A 174 1.30 23.55 5.83
CA LEU A 174 2.28 24.46 5.24
C LEU A 174 1.94 25.93 5.52
N PHE A 175 0.68 26.32 5.36
CA PHE A 175 0.19 27.67 5.69
C PHE A 175 0.38 28.01 7.17
N ARG A 176 0.08 27.09 8.08
CA ARG A 176 0.33 27.27 9.52
C ARG A 176 1.81 27.48 9.84
N ARG A 177 2.71 26.72 9.20
CA ARG A 177 4.17 26.89 9.37
C ARG A 177 4.70 28.20 8.79
N ALA A 178 4.13 28.68 7.69
CA ALA A 178 4.50 29.96 7.08
C ALA A 178 4.08 31.16 7.95
N ASN A 179 2.91 31.08 8.59
CA ASN A 179 2.40 32.13 9.49
C ASN A 179 3.04 32.12 10.88
N ALA A 180 3.59 30.99 11.35
CA ALA A 180 4.28 30.90 12.65
C ALA A 180 5.73 31.43 12.62
N ARG A 181 6.25 31.82 11.44
CA ARG A 181 7.60 32.39 11.25
C ARG A 181 7.57 33.91 10.97
N LYS A 182 6.39 34.54 11.05
CA LYS A 182 6.19 35.98 11.06
C LYS A 182 5.82 36.41 12.47
#